data_AF-A0A392N956-F1
#
_entry.id   AF-A0A392N956-F1
#
_cell.length_a   1.000
_cell.length_b   1.000
_cell.length_c   1.000
_cell.angle_alpha   90.00
_cell.angle_beta   90.00
_cell.angle_gamma   90.00
#
_symmetry.space_group_name_H-M   'P 1'
#
loop_
_entity.id
_entity.type
_entity.pdbx_description
1 polymer ?
#
loop_
_entity_poly.entity_id
_entity_poly.type
_entity_poly.pdbx_seq_one_letter_code
_entity_poly.pdbx_strand_id
1 'polypeptide(L)'
;MDTGAQITMMNPKILPEEEWTEHTKFFMAANGKIFKTELMTKKNIGIKFFPDCIIWTKVIGSNLPNKDIVIGMDVYSAADRLQILPRGIKFKRNFKAYTDTKKLFSLVQAPPGYHDIKTKLLKLCADNINPTKATHPGMSPSDYALAKEECNQLLRQGLIEPTKSEWACQAFYVEKRSEK
;
A
#
# COMPACT_ATOMS: atom_id res chain seq x y z
N MET A 1 7.49 -13.71 2.12
CA MET A 1 6.22 -13.82 1.38
C MET A 1 6.55 -14.27 -0.02
N ASP A 2 5.83 -15.25 -0.54
CA ASP A 2 6.07 -15.83 -1.85
C ASP A 2 4.76 -15.81 -2.64
N THR A 3 4.69 -14.95 -3.66
CA THR A 3 3.49 -14.79 -4.49
C THR A 3 3.27 -15.98 -5.42
N GLY A 4 4.27 -16.84 -5.63
CA GLY A 4 4.14 -18.09 -6.36
C GLY A 4 3.63 -19.25 -5.49
N ALA A 5 3.63 -19.09 -4.16
CA ALA A 5 3.12 -20.09 -3.24
C ALA A 5 1.61 -19.90 -2.99
N GLN A 6 0.82 -20.92 -3.31
CA GLN A 6 -0.62 -20.89 -3.02
C GLN A 6 -0.91 -21.07 -1.53
N ILE A 7 -0.11 -21.87 -0.83
CA ILE A 7 -0.31 -22.26 0.57
C ILE A 7 0.88 -21.83 1.42
N THR A 8 0.58 -21.41 2.64
CA THR A 8 1.58 -21.05 3.64
C THR A 8 2.23 -22.30 4.22
N MET A 9 3.55 -22.29 4.28
CA MET A 9 4.39 -23.41 4.70
C MET A 9 5.31 -22.98 5.82
N MET A 10 5.56 -23.85 6.78
CA MET A 10 6.47 -23.59 7.89
C MET A 10 7.42 -24.77 8.08
N ASN A 11 8.65 -24.47 8.47
CA ASN A 11 9.62 -25.49 8.85
C ASN A 11 9.12 -26.23 10.10
N PRO A 12 8.96 -27.56 10.08
CA PRO A 12 8.48 -28.33 11.23
C PRO A 12 9.28 -28.10 12.51
N LYS A 13 10.56 -27.71 12.39
CA LYS A 13 11.46 -27.42 13.52
C LYS A 13 11.08 -26.18 14.35
N ILE A 14 10.14 -25.35 13.88
CA ILE A 14 9.75 -24.10 14.53
C ILE A 14 8.76 -24.33 15.68
N LEU A 15 7.94 -25.37 15.56
CA LEU A 15 6.96 -25.74 16.56
C LEU A 15 7.32 -27.10 17.14
N PRO A 16 6.97 -27.38 18.41
CA PRO A 16 7.11 -28.71 18.98
C PRO A 16 6.39 -29.78 18.14
N GLU A 17 6.90 -31.01 18.15
CA GLU A 17 6.37 -32.12 17.34
C GLU A 17 4.89 -32.40 17.65
N GLU A 18 4.48 -32.20 18.90
CA GLU A 18 3.11 -32.35 19.37
C GLU A 18 2.12 -31.35 18.77
N GLU A 19 2.56 -30.26 18.14
CA GLU A 19 1.69 -29.30 17.45
C GLU A 19 1.38 -29.71 16.00
N TRP A 20 2.02 -30.78 15.50
CA TRP A 20 1.83 -31.29 14.14
C TRP A 20 0.95 -32.54 14.12
N THR A 21 0.15 -32.68 13.06
CA THR A 21 -0.61 -33.89 12.74
C THR A 21 -0.28 -34.35 11.34
N GLU A 22 -0.42 -35.65 11.10
CA GLU A 22 -0.30 -36.23 9.78
C GLU A 22 -1.38 -35.63 8.86
N HIS A 23 -0.94 -35.10 7.72
CA HIS A 23 -1.80 -34.57 6.69
C HIS A 23 -1.12 -34.69 5.33
N THR A 24 -1.64 -35.54 4.47
CA THR A 24 -1.13 -35.67 3.11
C THR A 24 -1.82 -34.70 2.16
N LYS A 25 -1.05 -33.83 1.53
CA LYS A 25 -1.53 -32.97 0.44
C LYS A 25 -0.51 -32.88 -0.69
N PHE A 26 -1.02 -32.90 -1.92
CA PHE A 26 -0.22 -32.83 -3.14
C PHE A 26 -0.37 -31.46 -3.79
N PHE A 27 0.74 -30.95 -4.32
CA PHE A 27 0.84 -29.67 -4.99
C PHE A 27 1.63 -29.83 -6.28
N MET A 28 1.34 -29.00 -7.27
CA MET A 28 2.16 -28.91 -8.47
C MET A 28 3.15 -27.77 -8.27
N ALA A 29 4.44 -28.06 -8.29
CA ALA A 29 5.48 -27.04 -8.28
C ALA A 29 5.58 -26.37 -9.67
N ALA A 30 6.21 -25.20 -9.73
CA ALA A 30 6.39 -24.45 -10.98
C ALA A 30 7.16 -25.23 -12.08
N ASN A 31 7.92 -26.25 -11.70
CA ASN A 31 8.63 -27.15 -12.62
C ASN A 31 7.81 -28.38 -13.07
N GLY A 32 6.51 -28.42 -12.76
CA GLY A 32 5.61 -29.53 -13.07
C GLY A 32 5.76 -30.76 -12.19
N LYS A 33 6.70 -30.77 -11.23
CA LYS A 33 6.85 -31.88 -10.28
C LYS A 33 5.78 -31.82 -9.21
N ILE A 34 5.30 -32.99 -8.81
CA ILE A 34 4.40 -33.12 -7.68
C ILE A 34 5.21 -32.98 -6.39
N PHE A 35 4.80 -32.01 -5.57
CA PHE A 35 5.30 -31.79 -4.23
C PHE A 35 4.29 -32.35 -3.22
N LYS A 36 4.76 -33.15 -2.26
CA LYS A 36 3.95 -33.74 -1.19
C LYS A 36 4.32 -33.10 0.14
N THR A 37 3.33 -32.71 0.93
CA THR A 37 3.48 -32.44 2.36
C THR A 37 2.75 -33.53 3.15
N GLU A 38 3.29 -33.87 4.32
CA GLU A 38 2.76 -34.90 5.22
C GLU A 38 2.39 -34.33 6.59
N LEU A 39 2.62 -33.04 6.82
CA LEU A 39 2.45 -32.39 8.11
C LEU A 39 1.55 -31.18 7.98
N MET A 40 0.70 -30.98 8.98
CA MET A 40 -0.09 -29.76 9.17
C MET A 40 -0.24 -29.47 10.65
N THR A 41 -0.38 -28.20 11.02
CA THR A 41 -0.63 -27.84 12.42
C THR A 41 -1.97 -28.42 12.90
N LYS A 42 -1.99 -28.95 14.14
CA LYS A 42 -3.22 -29.46 14.78
C LYS A 42 -4.25 -28.35 14.93
N LYS A 43 -3.81 -27.19 15.43
CA LYS A 43 -4.59 -25.99 15.67
C LYS A 43 -4.22 -24.89 14.68
N ASN A 44 -5.07 -23.86 14.60
CA ASN A 44 -4.72 -22.65 13.88
C ASN A 44 -3.58 -21.94 14.62
N ILE A 45 -2.59 -21.46 13.88
CA ILE A 45 -1.52 -20.63 14.39
C ILE A 45 -1.73 -19.17 13.96
N GLY A 46 -1.43 -18.26 14.88
CA GLY A 46 -1.56 -16.82 14.64
C GLY A 46 -0.30 -16.26 14.00
N ILE A 47 -0.36 -15.94 12.70
CA ILE A 47 0.72 -15.27 11.98
C ILE A 47 0.52 -13.76 12.12
N LYS A 48 1.35 -13.13 12.97
CA LYS A 48 1.30 -11.69 13.24
C LYS A 48 2.23 -10.92 12.31
N PHE A 49 1.66 -10.20 11.35
CA PHE A 49 2.40 -9.30 10.46
C PHE A 49 2.61 -7.92 11.09
N PHE A 50 1.57 -7.42 11.77
CA PHE A 50 1.54 -6.11 12.45
C PHE A 50 0.74 -6.23 13.75
N PRO A 51 0.83 -5.26 14.69
CA PRO A 51 0.04 -5.29 15.93
C PRO A 51 -1.47 -5.55 15.70
N ASP A 52 -2.01 -4.95 14.65
CA ASP A 52 -3.44 -4.99 14.29
C ASP A 52 -3.73 -5.98 13.14
N CYS A 53 -2.77 -6.82 12.75
CA CYS A 53 -2.87 -7.76 11.63
C CYS A 53 -2.35 -9.13 12.03
N ILE A 54 -3.25 -9.99 12.51
CA ILE A 54 -2.98 -11.38 12.89
C ILE A 54 -3.89 -12.28 12.09
N ILE A 55 -3.31 -13.23 11.35
CA ILE A 55 -4.05 -14.21 10.57
C ILE A 55 -3.95 -15.56 11.25
N TRP A 56 -5.10 -16.11 11.66
CA TRP A 56 -5.20 -17.42 12.26
C TRP A 56 -5.51 -18.46 11.19
N THR A 57 -4.57 -19.35 10.90
CA THR A 57 -4.76 -20.40 9.89
C THR A 57 -4.03 -21.68 10.28
N LYS A 58 -4.40 -22.80 9.65
CA LYS A 58 -3.54 -23.99 9.65
C LYS A 58 -2.41 -23.82 8.64
N VAL A 59 -1.24 -24.35 8.98
CA VAL A 59 -0.05 -24.24 8.14
C VAL A 59 0.50 -25.63 7.87
N ILE A 60 0.96 -25.87 6.63
CA ILE A 60 1.58 -27.14 6.28
C ILE A 60 3.06 -27.15 6.67
N GLY A 61 3.52 -28.30 7.15
CA GLY A 61 4.91 -28.54 7.53
C GLY A 61 5.72 -29.01 6.33
N SER A 62 6.85 -28.34 6.06
CA SER A 62 7.78 -28.76 5.02
C SER A 62 9.20 -28.34 5.34
N ASN A 63 10.18 -29.12 4.92
CA ASN A 63 11.56 -28.67 4.97
C ASN A 63 11.74 -27.47 4.03
N LEU A 64 12.05 -26.31 4.60
CA LEU A 64 12.28 -25.06 3.88
C LEU A 64 13.74 -24.68 4.06
N PRO A 65 14.61 -24.92 3.06
CA PRO A 65 16.01 -24.57 3.19
C PRO A 65 16.17 -23.06 3.34
N ASN A 66 16.88 -22.64 4.39
CA ASN A 66 17.17 -21.25 4.72
C ASN A 66 15.95 -20.35 4.97
N LYS A 67 14.79 -20.94 5.26
CA LYS A 67 13.57 -20.18 5.56
C LYS A 67 12.81 -20.87 6.69
N ASP A 68 12.28 -20.04 7.58
CA ASP A 68 11.42 -20.54 8.66
C ASP A 68 9.98 -20.68 8.17
N ILE A 69 9.47 -19.67 7.50
CA ILE A 69 8.09 -19.62 7.02
C ILE A 69 8.03 -19.03 5.62
N VAL A 70 7.23 -19.64 4.76
CA VAL A 70 6.82 -19.11 3.47
C VAL A 70 5.36 -18.75 3.56
N ILE A 71 5.07 -17.45 3.55
CA ILE A 71 3.71 -16.92 3.48
C ILE A 71 3.22 -17.01 2.04
N GLY A 72 2.21 -17.85 1.81
CA GLY A 72 1.53 -18.01 0.54
C GLY A 72 0.29 -17.12 0.42
N MET A 73 -0.40 -17.30 -0.71
CA MET A 73 -1.59 -16.52 -1.07
C MET A 73 -2.81 -16.80 -0.19
N ASP A 74 -2.89 -17.99 0.42
CA ASP A 74 -3.91 -18.35 1.42
C ASP A 74 -3.93 -17.39 2.62
N VAL A 75 -2.76 -17.04 3.17
CA VAL A 75 -2.62 -16.11 4.29
C VAL A 75 -2.67 -14.67 3.83
N TYR A 76 -2.02 -14.36 2.70
CA TYR A 76 -2.00 -13.00 2.17
C TYR A 76 -3.41 -12.50 1.80
N SER A 77 -4.21 -13.32 1.12
CA SER A 77 -5.57 -12.94 0.73
C SER A 77 -6.52 -12.83 1.93
N ALA A 78 -6.27 -13.60 3.00
CA ALA A 78 -7.00 -13.46 4.27
C ALA A 78 -6.61 -12.20 5.05
N ALA A 79 -5.42 -11.65 4.80
CA ALA A 79 -4.93 -10.43 5.44
C ALA A 79 -5.51 -9.18 4.78
N ASP A 80 -6.72 -8.80 5.20
CA ASP A 80 -7.32 -7.53 4.77
C ASP A 80 -6.34 -6.37 5.01
N ARG A 81 -6.18 -5.50 4.01
CA ARG A 81 -5.32 -4.30 4.01
C ARG A 81 -3.81 -4.54 4.04
N LEU A 82 -3.35 -5.78 3.89
CA LEU A 82 -1.93 -6.04 3.66
C LEU A 82 -1.58 -5.69 2.21
N GLN A 83 -0.56 -4.87 2.01
CA GLN A 83 -0.08 -4.44 0.70
C GLN A 83 1.40 -4.76 0.55
N ILE A 84 1.79 -5.35 -0.58
CA ILE A 84 3.18 -5.54 -0.96
C ILE A 84 3.63 -4.30 -1.74
N LEU A 85 4.67 -3.61 -1.25
CA LEU A 85 5.30 -2.46 -1.89
C LEU A 85 6.76 -2.82 -2.26
N PRO A 86 7.40 -2.07 -3.17
CA PRO A 86 8.82 -2.30 -3.50
C PRO A 86 9.77 -2.23 -2.30
N ARG A 87 9.41 -1.47 -1.26
CA ARG A 87 10.20 -1.31 -0.03
C ARG A 87 9.82 -2.30 1.08
N GLY A 88 8.89 -3.22 0.83
CA GLY A 88 8.41 -4.21 1.81
C GLY A 88 6.89 -4.22 1.95
N ILE A 89 6.41 -4.84 3.04
CA ILE A 89 4.96 -4.94 3.31
C ILE A 89 4.45 -3.73 4.10
N LYS A 90 3.25 -3.27 3.79
CA LYS A 90 2.55 -2.20 4.51
C LYS A 90 1.16 -2.68 4.91
N PHE A 91 0.76 -2.36 6.14
CA PHE A 91 -0.62 -2.52 6.57
C PHE A 91 -1.33 -1.17 6.47
N LYS A 92 -2.37 -1.10 5.63
CA LYS A 92 -3.22 0.09 5.56
C LYS A 92 -4.10 0.12 6.82
N ARG A 93 -3.55 0.69 7.90
CA ARG A 93 -4.39 1.19 8.99
C ARG A 93 -5.47 2.07 8.36
N ASN A 94 -6.72 1.90 8.79
CA ASN A 94 -7.82 2.76 8.35
C ASN A 94 -7.27 4.20 8.26
N PHE A 95 -7.19 4.76 7.04
CA PHE A 95 -7.39 6.19 6.96
C PHE A 95 -8.72 6.40 7.67
N LYS A 96 -8.75 7.25 8.71
CA LYS A 96 -10.03 7.65 9.29
C LYS A 96 -10.94 7.98 8.10
N ALA A 97 -12.17 7.44 8.12
CA ALA A 97 -13.17 7.80 7.12
C ALA A 97 -13.10 9.30 6.90
N TYR A 98 -13.27 9.77 5.67
CA TYR A 98 -13.32 11.20 5.38
C TYR A 98 -14.30 11.85 6.35
N THR A 99 -13.78 12.50 7.39
CA THR A 99 -14.58 13.31 8.30
C THR A 99 -14.58 14.67 7.66
N ASP A 100 -15.77 15.25 7.51
CA ASP A 100 -15.92 16.61 7.05
C ASP A 100 -14.93 17.49 7.82
N THR A 101 -13.91 17.97 7.10
CA THR A 101 -12.81 18.71 7.73
C THR A 101 -13.41 20.04 8.06
N LYS A 102 -13.83 20.24 9.32
CA LYS A 102 -14.44 21.49 9.78
C LYS A 102 -13.58 22.65 9.30
N LYS A 103 -14.08 23.31 8.26
CA LYS A 103 -13.57 24.50 7.56
C LYS A 103 -12.07 24.71 7.76
N LEU A 104 -11.27 24.39 6.75
CA LEU A 104 -9.90 24.92 6.62
C LEU A 104 -9.99 26.45 6.77
N PHE A 105 -9.67 26.95 7.96
CA PHE A 105 -9.59 28.39 8.18
C PHE A 105 -8.31 28.86 7.51
N SER A 106 -8.45 29.70 6.48
CA SER A 106 -7.32 30.45 5.98
C SER A 106 -6.74 31.26 7.13
N LEU A 107 -5.45 31.08 7.43
CA LEU A 107 -4.74 31.88 8.44
C LEU A 107 -4.81 33.38 8.13
N VAL A 108 -5.07 33.74 6.87
CA VAL A 108 -5.26 35.14 6.44
C VAL A 108 -6.55 35.73 7.01
N GLN A 109 -7.58 34.92 7.25
CA GLN A 109 -8.92 35.34 7.69
C GLN A 109 -9.24 34.89 9.12
N ALA A 110 -8.23 34.74 9.98
CA ALA A 110 -8.43 34.33 11.36
C ALA A 110 -9.22 35.40 12.15
N PRO A 111 -10.33 35.04 12.84
CA PRO A 111 -11.06 35.97 13.69
C PRO A 111 -10.20 36.51 14.85
N PRO A 112 -10.54 37.68 15.42
CA PRO A 112 -9.70 38.36 16.43
C PRO A 112 -9.30 37.50 17.63
N GLY A 113 -10.19 36.61 18.09
CA GLY A 113 -9.94 35.71 19.22
C GLY A 113 -8.92 34.60 18.97
N TYR A 114 -8.42 34.44 17.74
CA TYR A 114 -7.50 33.36 17.36
C TYR A 114 -6.12 33.87 16.89
N HIS A 115 -5.83 35.18 17.03
CA HIS A 115 -4.56 35.77 16.61
C HIS A 115 -3.35 35.18 17.35
N ASP A 116 -3.48 34.87 18.63
CA ASP A 116 -2.39 34.27 19.41
C ASP A 116 -2.04 32.85 18.94
N ILE A 117 -3.07 32.08 18.58
CA ILE A 117 -2.92 30.72 18.05
C ILE A 117 -2.30 30.78 16.64
N LYS A 118 -2.77 31.71 15.78
CA LYS A 118 -2.15 31.98 14.47
C LYS A 118 -0.66 32.29 14.61
N THR A 119 -0.29 33.16 15.55
CA THR A 119 1.10 33.56 15.78
C THR A 119 1.97 32.40 16.25
N LYS A 120 1.46 31.54 17.14
CA LYS A 120 2.16 30.33 17.58
C LYS A 120 2.33 29.32 16.44
N LEU A 121 1.31 29.12 15.61
CA LEU A 121 1.38 28.19 14.47
C LEU A 121 2.35 28.68 13.39
N LEU A 122 2.36 29.98 13.08
CA LEU A 122 3.32 30.56 12.13
C LEU A 122 4.77 30.37 12.58
N LYS A 123 5.05 30.45 13.89
CA LYS A 123 6.38 30.14 14.45
C LYS A 123 6.79 28.67 14.32
N LEU A 124 5.84 27.76 14.10
CA LEU A 124 6.09 26.33 13.92
C LEU A 124 6.17 25.95 12.43
N CYS A 125 5.71 26.82 11.53
CA CYS A 125 5.93 26.66 10.11
C CYS A 125 7.42 26.83 9.83
N ALA A 126 7.98 25.97 8.98
CA ALA A 126 9.35 26.16 8.54
C ALA A 126 9.47 27.52 7.83
N ASP A 127 10.45 28.34 8.22
CA ASP A 127 10.73 29.65 7.60
C ASP A 127 11.06 29.57 6.10
N ASN A 128 11.19 28.34 5.57
CA ASN A 128 11.72 28.08 4.25
C ASN A 128 10.89 27.04 3.49
N ILE A 129 9.63 27.36 3.24
CA ILE A 129 8.88 26.71 2.17
C ILE A 129 9.33 27.36 0.84
N ASN A 130 10.52 26.96 0.38
CA ASN A 130 11.03 27.40 -0.93
C ASN A 130 10.14 26.86 -2.04
N PRO A 131 9.70 27.69 -2.99
CA PRO A 131 8.96 27.21 -4.15
C PRO A 131 9.77 26.15 -4.90
N THR A 132 9.20 24.96 -5.06
CA THR A 132 9.78 23.92 -5.90
C THR A 132 9.13 23.97 -7.28
N LYS A 133 9.95 24.22 -8.29
CA LYS A 133 9.54 24.21 -9.69
C LYS A 133 10.10 22.95 -10.34
N ALA A 134 9.29 21.89 -10.35
CA ALA A 134 9.69 20.63 -10.98
C ALA A 134 9.80 20.81 -12.51
N THR A 135 10.91 20.34 -13.10
CA THR A 135 11.08 20.26 -14.55
C THR A 135 10.38 19.00 -15.06
N HIS A 136 9.53 19.12 -16.08
CA HIS A 136 8.84 17.96 -16.67
C HIS A 136 9.80 17.21 -17.63
N PRO A 137 9.97 15.88 -17.52
CA PRO A 137 10.87 15.10 -18.38
C PRO A 137 10.38 14.90 -19.84
N GLY A 138 9.51 15.79 -20.34
CA GLY A 138 8.79 15.61 -21.60
C GLY A 138 7.67 14.57 -21.52
N MET A 139 6.66 14.74 -22.37
CA MET A 139 5.53 13.82 -22.57
C MET A 139 5.59 13.33 -24.02
N SER A 140 5.12 12.11 -24.32
CA SER A 140 5.07 11.66 -25.72
C SER A 140 4.15 12.58 -26.54
N PRO A 141 4.35 12.74 -27.86
CA PRO A 141 3.49 13.61 -28.67
C PRO A 141 2.00 13.23 -28.61
N SER A 142 1.71 11.92 -28.51
CA SER A 142 0.34 11.40 -28.39
C SER A 142 -0.29 11.76 -27.05
N ASP A 143 0.43 11.48 -25.96
CA ASP A 143 -0.05 11.78 -24.60
C ASP A 143 -0.21 13.29 -24.38
N TYR A 144 0.68 14.09 -24.96
CA TYR A 144 0.62 15.55 -24.89
C TYR A 144 -0.65 16.09 -25.57
N ALA A 145 -1.03 15.53 -26.71
CA ALA A 145 -2.26 15.93 -27.40
C ALA A 145 -3.50 15.66 -26.54
N LEU A 146 -3.57 14.47 -25.92
CA LEU A 146 -4.66 14.08 -25.03
C LEU A 146 -4.72 14.94 -23.77
N ALA A 147 -3.59 15.11 -23.09
CA ALA A 147 -3.51 15.95 -21.90
C ALA A 147 -3.88 17.41 -22.19
N LYS A 148 -3.52 17.92 -23.38
CA LYS A 148 -3.89 19.27 -23.82
C LYS A 148 -5.40 19.39 -24.08
N GLU A 149 -6.01 18.38 -24.68
CA GLU A 149 -7.45 18.34 -24.90
C GLU A 149 -8.22 18.34 -23.57
N GLU A 150 -7.82 17.49 -22.62
CA GLU A 150 -8.42 17.46 -21.27
C GLU A 150 -8.24 18.79 -20.53
N CYS A 151 -7.05 19.38 -20.54
CA CYS A 151 -6.81 20.70 -19.97
C CYS A 151 -7.76 21.76 -20.56
N ASN A 152 -7.98 21.75 -21.87
CA ASN A 152 -8.90 22.68 -22.53
C ASN A 152 -10.35 22.46 -22.09
N GLN A 153 -10.78 21.22 -21.88
CA GLN A 153 -12.11 20.93 -21.35
C GLN A 153 -12.27 21.46 -19.92
N LEU A 154 -11.28 21.24 -19.06
CA LEU A 154 -11.28 21.75 -17.68
C LEU A 154 -11.29 23.28 -17.62
N LEU A 155 -10.55 23.94 -18.53
CA LEU A 155 -10.59 25.40 -18.70
C LEU A 155 -12.00 25.88 -19.09
N ARG A 156 -12.64 25.22 -20.06
CA ARG A 156 -14.01 25.55 -20.48
C ARG A 156 -15.04 25.34 -19.38
N GLN A 157 -14.84 24.36 -18.52
CA GLN A 157 -15.69 24.08 -17.36
C GLN A 157 -15.41 25.03 -16.18
N GLY A 158 -14.39 25.88 -16.26
CA GLY A 158 -13.99 26.79 -15.18
C GLY A 158 -13.38 26.07 -13.97
N LEU A 159 -12.89 24.83 -14.15
CA LEU A 159 -12.30 24.04 -13.08
C LEU A 159 -10.82 24.36 -12.86
N ILE A 160 -10.14 24.92 -13.86
CA ILE A 160 -8.75 25.37 -13.80
C ILE A 160 -8.59 26.73 -14.48
N GLU A 161 -7.49 27.41 -14.17
CA GLU A 161 -7.11 28.68 -14.79
C GLU A 161 -5.59 28.74 -15.03
N PRO A 162 -5.13 29.53 -16.02
CA PRO A 162 -3.70 29.78 -16.19
C PRO A 162 -3.11 30.51 -14.98
N THR A 163 -1.94 30.08 -14.51
CA THR A 163 -1.25 30.70 -13.38
C THR A 163 0.24 30.90 -13.65
N LYS A 164 0.85 31.87 -12.96
CA LYS A 164 2.30 32.12 -12.93
C LYS A 164 2.90 31.74 -11.57
N SER A 165 2.39 30.66 -10.98
CA SER A 165 2.87 30.19 -9.69
C SER A 165 4.36 29.84 -9.73
N GLU A 166 5.08 30.19 -8.66
CA GLU A 166 6.44 29.70 -8.41
C GLU A 166 6.46 28.20 -8.04
N TRP A 167 5.28 27.62 -7.80
CA TRP A 167 5.09 26.20 -7.55
C TRP A 167 4.73 25.46 -8.83
N ALA A 168 5.47 24.40 -9.14
CA ALA A 168 5.11 23.46 -10.18
C ALA A 168 5.39 22.02 -9.73
N CYS A 169 4.38 21.16 -9.81
CA CYS A 169 4.53 19.72 -9.62
C CYS A 169 4.70 19.03 -10.98
N GLN A 170 5.35 17.86 -10.97
CA GLN A 170 5.46 17.04 -12.17
C GLN A 170 4.09 16.42 -12.50
N ALA A 171 3.62 16.63 -13.73
CA ALA A 171 2.46 15.95 -14.28
C ALA A 171 2.89 14.73 -15.10
N PHE A 172 2.01 13.76 -15.27
CA PHE A 172 2.16 12.66 -16.22
C PHE A 172 0.77 12.19 -16.65
N TYR A 173 0.63 11.81 -17.91
CA TYR A 173 -0.62 11.28 -18.45
C TYR A 173 -0.71 9.78 -18.14
N VAL A 174 -1.88 9.30 -17.69
CA VAL A 174 -2.11 7.90 -17.33
C VAL A 174 -3.31 7.38 -18.12
N GLU A 175 -3.08 6.44 -19.04
CA GLU A 175 -4.17 5.73 -19.70
C GLU A 175 -4.90 4.82 -18.71
N LYS A 176 -6.15 5.12 -18.36
CA LYS A 176 -6.99 4.29 -17.47
C LYS A 176 -7.52 3.00 -18.11
N ARG A 177 -7.03 2.59 -19.30
CA ARG A 177 -7.56 1.44 -20.06
C ARG A 177 -7.32 0.07 -19.39
N SER A 178 -6.55 0.02 -18.31
CA SER A 178 -6.25 -1.20 -17.55
C SER A 178 -7.27 -1.50 -16.43
N GLU A 179 -8.28 -0.65 -16.21
CA GLU A 179 -9.43 -0.95 -15.34
C GLU A 179 -10.58 -1.52 -16.18
N LYS A 180 -10.47 -2.79 -16.59
CA LYS A 180 -11.57 -3.60 -17.14
C LYS A 180 -11.64 -4.94 -16.45
#